data_AF-A0A518RCI6-F1
#
_entry.id   AF-A0A518RCI6-F1
#
_cell.length_a   1.000
_cell.length_b   1.000
_cell.length_c   1.000
_cell.angle_alpha   90.00
_cell.angle_beta   90.00
_cell.angle_gamma   90.00
#
_symmetry.space_group_name_H-M   'P 1'
#
loop_
_entity.id
_entity.type
_entity.pdbx_description
1 polymer ?
#
loop_
_entity_poly.entity_id
_entity_poly.type
_entity_poly.pdbx_seq_one_letter_code
_entity_poly.pdbx_strand_id
1 'polypeptide(L)'
;MSEHIHAIAAEVSPLVLAAEEAMEDAVVALSNLMAGAVARRRETGMMPAAAHPTVLLLHQALGQTIASKSSVLRAHGKLAEQYRTLASDDLHPLTENGVRAAAERTTRHRRNPLVAVG
;
A
#
# COMPACT_ATOMS: atom_id res chain seq x y z
N MET A 1 4.43 -2.79 -22.74
CA MET A 1 3.41 -3.06 -21.69
C MET A 1 3.95 -2.63 -20.33
N SER A 2 5.21 -2.99 -20.01
CA SER A 2 5.98 -2.49 -18.86
C SER A 2 5.95 -0.96 -18.68
N GLU A 3 6.06 -0.17 -19.75
CA GLU A 3 6.04 1.31 -19.64
C GLU A 3 4.73 1.86 -19.04
N HIS A 4 3.58 1.28 -19.41
CA HIS A 4 2.28 1.64 -18.84
C HIS A 4 2.14 1.21 -17.37
N ILE A 5 2.72 0.07 -16.99
CA ILE A 5 2.72 -0.41 -15.61
C ILE A 5 3.58 0.51 -14.73
N HIS A 6 4.75 0.93 -15.21
CA HIS A 6 5.60 1.88 -14.52
C HIS A 6 4.95 3.26 -14.40
N ALA A 7 4.23 3.73 -15.43
CA ALA A 7 3.47 4.98 -15.38
C ALA A 7 2.35 4.93 -14.32
N ILE A 8 1.54 3.86 -14.30
CA ILE A 8 0.48 3.69 -13.30
C ILE A 8 1.07 3.60 -11.88
N ALA A 9 2.16 2.85 -11.69
CA ALA A 9 2.83 2.78 -10.39
C ALA A 9 3.34 4.16 -9.93
N ALA A 10 3.95 4.94 -10.84
CA ALA A 10 4.42 6.28 -10.55
C ALA A 10 3.28 7.26 -10.19
N GLU A 11 2.09 7.08 -10.76
CA GLU A 11 0.91 7.88 -10.45
C GLU A 11 0.23 7.47 -9.13
N VAL A 12 0.18 6.18 -8.82
CA VAL A 12 -0.54 5.65 -7.65
C VAL A 12 0.29 5.72 -6.37
N SER A 13 1.61 5.54 -6.44
CA SER A 13 2.48 5.57 -5.25
C SER A 13 2.37 6.86 -4.43
N PRO A 14 2.39 8.08 -5.02
CA PRO A 14 2.19 9.31 -4.28
C PRO A 14 0.83 9.40 -3.60
N LEU A 15 -0.23 8.87 -4.21
CA LEU A 15 -1.59 8.87 -3.64
C LEU A 15 -1.69 7.98 -2.40
N VAL A 16 -0.99 6.84 -2.40
CA VAL A 16 -0.93 5.94 -1.25
C VAL A 16 -0.16 6.59 -0.10
N LEU A 17 0.98 7.21 -0.37
CA LEU A 17 1.76 7.94 0.64
C LEU A 17 0.96 9.10 1.25
N ALA A 18 0.30 9.90 0.42
CA ALA A 18 -0.55 10.98 0.90
C ALA A 18 -1.71 10.47 1.78
N ALA A 19 -2.29 9.31 1.44
CA ALA A 19 -3.30 8.68 2.28
C ALA A 19 -2.72 8.20 3.61
N GLU A 20 -1.52 7.61 3.64
CA GLU A 20 -0.85 7.18 4.87
C GLU A 20 -0.57 8.38 5.81
N GLU A 21 -0.03 9.47 5.28
CA GLU A 21 0.24 10.71 6.02
C GLU A 21 -1.04 11.32 6.60
N ALA A 22 -2.09 11.45 5.78
CA ALA A 22 -3.37 12.00 6.23
C ALA A 22 -3.99 11.19 7.37
N MET A 23 -3.78 9.87 7.40
CA MET A 23 -4.26 9.02 8.49
C MET A 23 -3.45 9.19 9.78
N GLU A 24 -2.15 9.45 9.68
CA GLU A 24 -1.33 9.80 10.85
C GLU A 24 -1.78 11.11 11.47
N ASP A 25 -2.00 12.12 10.63
CA ASP A 25 -2.52 13.42 11.06
C ASP A 25 -3.89 13.28 11.71
N ALA A 26 -4.77 12.45 11.15
CA ALA A 26 -6.09 12.18 11.73
C ALA A 26 -6.01 11.51 13.11
N VAL A 27 -5.08 10.57 13.30
CA VAL A 27 -4.82 9.94 14.61
C VAL A 27 -4.37 10.98 15.64
N VAL A 28 -3.45 11.88 15.27
CA VAL A 28 -2.98 12.97 16.13
C VAL A 28 -4.13 13.93 16.47
N ALA A 29 -4.90 14.35 15.48
CA ALA A 29 -6.02 15.27 15.67
C ALA A 29 -7.10 14.70 16.61
N LEU A 30 -7.49 13.43 16.40
CA LEU A 30 -8.48 12.75 17.26
C LEU A 30 -7.97 12.55 18.70
N SER A 31 -6.70 12.21 18.86
CA SER A 31 -6.07 12.06 20.19
C SER A 31 -6.06 13.38 20.95
N ASN A 32 -5.69 14.46 20.27
CA ASN A 32 -5.70 15.82 20.83
C ASN A 32 -7.11 16.28 21.19
N LEU A 33 -8.11 16.01 20.32
CA LEU A 33 -9.50 16.33 20.59
C LEU A 33 -10.02 15.58 21.84
N MET A 34 -9.70 14.30 21.97
CA MET A 34 -10.08 13.49 23.14
C MET A 34 -9.42 14.02 24.42
N ALA A 35 -8.12 14.31 24.39
CA ALA A 35 -7.39 14.87 25.52
C ALA A 35 -7.95 16.25 25.93
N GLY A 36 -8.17 17.13 24.95
CA GLY A 36 -8.75 18.46 25.16
C GLY A 36 -10.16 18.39 25.74
N ALA A 37 -11.03 17.52 25.21
CA ALA A 37 -12.38 17.33 25.74
C ALA A 37 -12.35 16.86 27.21
N VAL A 38 -11.46 15.94 27.56
CA VAL A 38 -11.29 15.48 28.95
C VAL A 38 -10.76 16.58 29.86
N ALA A 39 -9.80 17.39 29.39
CA ALA A 39 -9.22 18.49 30.15
C ALA A 39 -10.27 19.58 30.43
N ARG A 40 -10.95 20.08 29.39
CA ARG A 40 -12.01 21.10 29.52
C ARG A 40 -13.14 20.65 30.45
N ARG A 41 -13.52 19.38 30.39
CA ARG A 41 -14.52 18.81 31.31
C ARG A 41 -14.07 18.91 32.78
N ARG A 42 -12.80 18.62 33.06
CA ARG A 42 -12.26 18.71 34.42
C ARG A 42 -12.26 20.16 34.92
N GLU A 43 -11.92 21.12 34.05
CA GLU A 43 -11.97 22.55 34.35
C GLU A 43 -13.38 23.02 34.74
N THR A 44 -14.43 22.48 34.10
CA THR A 44 -15.82 22.88 34.35
C THR A 44 -16.50 22.12 35.49
N GLY A 45 -15.80 21.20 36.18
CA GLY A 45 -16.38 20.40 37.27
C GLY A 45 -17.50 19.43 36.85
N MET A 46 -17.60 19.11 35.56
CA MET A 46 -18.66 18.26 35.04
C MET A 46 -18.46 16.80 35.45
N MET A 47 -19.53 16.14 35.91
CA MET A 47 -19.48 14.75 36.37
C MET A 47 -19.03 13.80 35.23
N PRO A 48 -18.11 12.86 35.48
CA PRO A 48 -17.59 11.95 34.45
C PRO A 48 -18.65 11.14 33.70
N ALA A 49 -19.74 10.76 34.38
CA ALA A 49 -20.81 9.94 33.82
C ALA A 49 -21.56 10.65 32.68
N ALA A 50 -21.72 11.97 32.75
CA ALA A 50 -22.44 12.75 31.74
C ALA A 50 -21.66 12.89 30.42
N ALA A 51 -20.32 12.79 30.49
CA ALA A 51 -19.43 12.97 29.33
C ALA A 51 -18.91 11.65 28.74
N HIS A 52 -19.23 10.52 29.38
CA HIS A 52 -18.80 9.20 28.95
C HIS A 52 -19.20 8.87 27.50
N PRO A 53 -20.42 9.24 27.02
CA PRO A 53 -20.81 8.97 25.63
C PRO A 53 -19.91 9.66 24.59
N THR A 54 -19.54 10.93 24.80
CA THR A 54 -18.70 11.68 23.86
C THR A 54 -17.28 11.12 23.81
N VAL A 55 -16.70 10.77 24.97
CA VAL A 55 -15.36 10.17 25.02
C VAL A 55 -15.35 8.78 24.34
N LEU A 56 -16.41 7.98 24.52
CA LEU A 56 -16.57 6.71 23.83
C LEU A 56 -16.64 6.87 22.31
N LEU A 57 -17.38 7.88 21.82
CA LEU A 57 -17.44 8.18 20.38
C LEU A 57 -16.06 8.55 19.81
N LEU A 58 -15.29 9.38 20.52
CA LEU A 58 -13.94 9.76 20.10
C LEU A 58 -12.98 8.57 20.14
N HIS A 59 -13.07 7.73 21.16
CA HIS A 59 -12.31 6.49 21.24
C HIS A 59 -12.64 5.54 20.07
N GLN A 60 -13.92 5.39 19.73
CA GLN A 60 -14.34 4.58 18.58
C GLN A 60 -13.80 5.14 17.26
N ALA A 61 -13.90 6.45 17.05
CA ALA A 61 -13.35 7.11 15.86
C ALA A 61 -11.83 6.91 15.74
N LEU A 62 -11.10 7.04 16.86
CA LEU A 62 -9.66 6.79 16.90
C LEU A 62 -9.33 5.34 16.54
N GLY A 63 -10.03 4.37 17.14
CA GLY A 63 -9.85 2.95 16.86
C GLY A 63 -10.14 2.60 15.39
N GLN A 64 -11.21 3.15 14.82
CA GLN A 64 -11.55 2.97 13.40
C GLN A 64 -10.49 3.58 12.47
N THR A 65 -9.94 4.74 12.83
CA THR A 65 -8.87 5.39 12.05
C THR A 65 -7.60 4.53 12.03
N ILE A 66 -7.19 4.02 13.19
CA ILE A 66 -6.02 3.12 13.31
C ILE A 66 -6.24 1.81 12.53
N ALA A 67 -7.44 1.22 12.62
CA ALA A 67 -7.78 0.01 11.88
C ALA A 67 -7.74 0.24 10.37
N SER A 68 -8.30 1.35 9.91
CA SER A 68 -8.29 1.73 8.49
C SER A 68 -6.87 2.00 7.99
N LYS A 69 -5.97 2.56 8.81
CA LYS A 69 -4.54 2.76 8.44
C LYS A 69 -3.86 1.43 8.10
N SER A 70 -4.18 0.39 8.86
CA SER A 70 -3.69 -0.96 8.57
C SER A 70 -4.19 -1.50 7.22
N SER A 71 -5.40 -1.12 6.80
CA SER A 71 -5.95 -1.48 5.48
C SER A 71 -5.22 -0.75 4.35
N VAL A 72 -4.89 0.54 4.53
CA VAL A 72 -4.11 1.32 3.56
C VAL A 72 -2.71 0.74 3.38
N LEU A 73 -2.01 0.41 4.47
CA LEU A 73 -0.70 -0.25 4.41
C LEU A 73 -0.76 -1.61 3.69
N ARG A 74 -1.82 -2.39 3.88
CA ARG A 74 -2.02 -3.64 3.12
C ARG A 74 -2.29 -3.38 1.65
N ALA A 75 -3.04 -2.33 1.31
CA ALA A 75 -3.27 -1.94 -0.08
C ALA A 75 -1.95 -1.53 -0.74
N HIS A 76 -1.11 -0.75 -0.06
CA HIS A 76 0.24 -0.41 -0.48
C HIS A 76 1.05 -1.67 -0.80
N GLY A 77 1.15 -2.62 0.14
CA GLY A 77 1.89 -3.86 -0.06
C GLY A 77 1.38 -4.70 -1.24
N LYS A 78 0.06 -4.77 -1.43
CA LYS A 78 -0.56 -5.46 -2.58
C LYS A 78 -0.25 -4.78 -3.91
N LEU A 79 -0.31 -3.45 -3.96
CA LEU A 79 0.03 -2.67 -5.15
C LEU A 79 1.50 -2.86 -5.52
N ALA A 80 2.40 -2.79 -4.53
CA ALA A 80 3.83 -3.04 -4.73
C ALA A 80 4.11 -4.44 -5.30
N GLU A 81 3.42 -5.47 -4.80
CA GLU A 81 3.53 -6.84 -5.32
C GLU A 81 2.97 -6.96 -6.74
N GLN A 82 1.81 -6.36 -7.03
CA GLN A 82 1.22 -6.37 -8.38
C GLN A 82 2.15 -5.73 -9.40
N TYR A 83 2.74 -4.58 -9.09
CA TYR A 83 3.68 -3.93 -10.00
C TYR A 83 4.96 -4.75 -10.20
N ARG A 84 5.45 -5.43 -9.15
CA ARG A 84 6.58 -6.34 -9.25
C ARG A 84 6.27 -7.54 -10.15
N THR A 85 5.13 -8.20 -9.93
CA THR A 85 4.70 -9.36 -10.73
C THR A 85 4.48 -8.96 -12.18
N LEU A 86 3.80 -7.85 -12.46
CA LEU A 86 3.56 -7.37 -13.82
C LEU A 86 4.84 -6.92 -14.54
N ALA A 87 5.77 -6.27 -13.83
CA ALA A 87 7.09 -5.95 -14.38
C ALA A 87 7.94 -7.21 -14.61
N SER A 88 7.76 -8.25 -13.79
CA SER A 88 8.41 -9.55 -13.94
C SER A 88 7.75 -10.44 -15.00
N ASP A 89 6.45 -10.27 -15.28
CA ASP A 89 5.73 -11.04 -16.30
C ASP A 89 6.09 -10.59 -17.73
N ASP A 90 6.52 -9.34 -17.91
CA ASP A 90 7.21 -8.90 -19.14
C ASP A 90 8.57 -9.62 -19.34
N LEU A 91 9.10 -10.26 -18.29
CA LEU A 91 10.29 -11.13 -18.34
C LEU A 91 9.95 -12.64 -18.35
N HIS A 92 8.69 -13.04 -18.12
CA HIS A 92 8.31 -14.45 -17.99
C HIS A 92 7.95 -15.06 -19.38
N PRO A 93 8.46 -16.26 -19.73
CA PRO A 93 8.20 -16.93 -21.01
C PRO A 93 6.74 -17.38 -21.25
N LEU A 94 5.75 -16.89 -20.49
CA LEU A 94 4.34 -17.30 -20.60
C LEU A 94 3.47 -16.34 -21.41
N THR A 95 4.03 -15.22 -21.89
CA THR A 95 3.40 -14.42 -22.96
C THR A 95 3.71 -15.04 -24.33
N GLU A 96 2.85 -14.87 -25.34
CA GLU A 96 3.08 -15.40 -26.69
C GLU A 96 4.45 -14.98 -27.27
N ASN A 97 4.89 -13.76 -26.95
CA ASN A 97 6.23 -13.26 -27.25
C ASN A 97 7.34 -13.94 -26.44
N GLY A 98 7.12 -14.21 -25.15
CA GLY A 98 8.03 -14.95 -24.28
C GLY A 98 8.21 -16.41 -24.71
N VAL A 99 7.12 -17.08 -25.12
CA VAL A 99 7.13 -18.44 -25.68
C VAL A 99 7.90 -18.46 -27.00
N ARG A 100 7.65 -17.49 -27.90
CA ARG A 100 8.35 -17.37 -29.19
C ARG A 100 9.85 -17.10 -29.02
N ALA A 101 10.22 -16.18 -28.14
CA ALA A 101 11.63 -15.88 -27.86
C ALA A 101 12.38 -17.05 -27.21
N ALA A 102 11.71 -17.83 -26.34
CA ALA A 102 12.28 -19.05 -25.76
C ALA A 102 12.46 -20.16 -26.81
N ALA A 103 11.50 -20.32 -27.73
CA ALA A 103 11.59 -21.24 -28.86
C ALA A 103 12.74 -20.88 -29.83
N GLU A 104 12.95 -19.59 -30.08
CA GLU A 104 14.06 -19.07 -30.91
C GLU A 104 15.45 -19.28 -30.27
N ARG A 105 15.57 -19.11 -28.94
CA ARG A 105 16.83 -19.42 -28.22
C ARG A 105 17.14 -20.91 -28.25
N THR A 106 16.13 -21.75 -28.06
CA THR A 106 16.27 -23.22 -28.09
C THR A 106 16.67 -23.71 -29.48
N THR A 107 16.10 -23.12 -30.54
CA THR A 107 16.46 -23.46 -31.94
C THR A 107 17.84 -22.92 -32.35
N ARG A 108 18.28 -21.75 -31.86
CA ARG A 108 19.67 -21.29 -32.04
C ARG A 108 20.68 -22.20 -31.36
N HIS A 109 20.39 -22.65 -30.13
CA HIS A 109 21.29 -23.54 -29.41
C HIS A 109 21.41 -24.91 -30.11
N ARG A 110 20.34 -25.39 -30.73
CA ARG A 110 20.32 -26.65 -31.49
C ARG A 110 20.98 -26.54 -32.88
N ARG A 111 21.05 -25.33 -33.46
CA ARG A 111 21.64 -25.08 -34.78
C ARG A 111 23.14 -24.78 -34.75
N ASN A 112 23.76 -24.64 -33.58
CA ASN A 112 25.20 -24.43 -33.47
C ASN A 112 25.81 -25.34 -32.40
N PRO A 113 26.02 -26.63 -32.67
CA PRO A 113 26.66 -27.53 -31.70
C PRO A 113 28.19 -27.42 -31.66
N LEU A 114 28.84 -26.53 -32.42
CA LEU A 114 30.30 -26.53 -32.57
C LEU A 114 30.88 -25.12 -32.69
N VAL A 115 31.22 -24.50 -31.56
CA VAL A 115 32.43 -23.67 -31.38
C VAL A 115 32.78 -23.77 -29.87
N ALA A 116 33.62 -24.73 -29.48
CA ALA A 116 35.06 -24.57 -29.18
C ALA A 116 35.28 -23.90 -27.79
N VAL A 117 36.17 -24.25 -26.85
CA VAL A 117 37.41 -25.04 -26.70
C VAL A 117 37.61 -25.12 -25.16
N GLY A 118 38.20 -26.13 -24.52
CA GLY A 118 38.90 -27.33 -24.95
C GLY A 118 39.29 -28.17 -23.74
#